data_AF-A0A450XZN0-F1
#
_entry.id   AF-A0A450XZN0-F1
#
_cell.length_a   1.000
_cell.length_b   1.000
_cell.length_c   1.000
_cell.angle_alpha   90.00
_cell.angle_beta   90.00
_cell.angle_gamma   90.00
#
_symmetry.space_group_name_H-M   'P 1'
#
loop_
_entity.id
_entity.type
_entity.pdbx_description
1 polymer ?
#
loop_
_entity_poly.entity_id
_entity_poly.type
_entity_poly.pdbx_seq_one_letter_code
_entity_poly.pdbx_strand_id
1 'polypeptide(L)' 'MIGEDMVYYKGKKMSANKALKQTRLQALVPFGKDSLAILSSNAYSEALAAMAVEELSHGLEVAKFVFALSIQA' A
#
# COMPACT_ATOMS: atom_id res chain seq x y z
N MET A 1 13.18 -3.08 -4.12
CA MET A 1 13.24 -4.49 -4.57
C MET A 1 14.33 -4.62 -5.64
N ILE A 2 14.00 -4.52 -6.92
CA ILE A 2 14.96 -4.73 -8.03
C ILE A 2 15.79 -3.46 -8.34
N GLY A 3 15.39 -2.30 -7.81
CA GLY A 3 16.13 -1.04 -7.99
C GLY A 3 15.79 -0.29 -9.28
N GLU A 4 14.71 -0.70 -9.94
CA GLU A 4 14.15 -0.07 -11.14
C GLU A 4 13.06 0.95 -10.79
N ASP A 5 12.79 1.85 -11.74
CA ASP A 5 11.75 2.89 -11.67
C ASP A 5 11.91 3.88 -10.49
N MET A 6 10.83 4.58 -10.16
CA MET A 6 10.74 5.68 -9.22
C MET A 6 9.98 5.25 -7.96
N VAL A 7 10.50 5.64 -6.81
CA VAL A 7 9.92 5.35 -5.50
C VAL A 7 9.81 6.63 -4.69
N TYR A 8 8.90 6.63 -3.72
CA TYR A 8 8.85 7.63 -2.68
C TYR A 8 9.73 7.19 -1.51
N TYR A 9 10.77 7.96 -1.20
CA TYR A 9 11.60 7.76 -0.02
C TYR A 9 11.63 9.04 0.81
N LYS A 10 11.19 8.95 2.08
CA LYS A 10 11.05 10.10 2.99
C LYS A 10 10.27 11.27 2.37
N GLY A 11 9.14 10.95 1.73
CA GLY A 11 8.26 11.94 1.09
C GLY A 11 8.78 12.50 -0.25
N LYS A 12 9.95 12.09 -0.75
CA LYS A 12 10.52 12.59 -2.01
C LYS A 12 10.51 11.50 -3.07
N LYS A 13 10.02 11.82 -4.27
CA LYS A 13 10.09 10.92 -5.43
C LYS A 13 11.53 10.90 -5.97
N MET A 14 12.10 9.71 -6.11
CA MET A 14 13.47 9.52 -6.64
C MET A 14 13.63 8.13 -7.27
N SER A 15 14.71 7.90 -8.02
CA SER A 15 15.03 6.58 -8.56
C SER A 15 15.21 5.55 -7.43
N ALA A 16 14.65 4.36 -7.61
CA ALA A 16 14.77 3.23 -6.68
C ALA A 16 16.23 2.87 -6.39
N ASN A 17 17.11 2.91 -7.40
CA ASN A 17 18.54 2.67 -7.22
C ASN A 17 19.18 3.70 -6.26
N LYS A 18 18.81 4.98 -6.40
CA LYS A 18 19.29 6.03 -5.49
C LYS A 18 18.78 5.80 -4.05
N ALA A 19 17.52 5.40 -3.90
CA ALA A 19 16.94 5.08 -2.60
C ALA A 19 17.66 3.89 -1.93
N LEU A 20 17.94 2.81 -2.68
CA LEU A 20 18.70 1.65 -2.19
C LEU A 20 20.10 2.02 -1.73
N LYS A 21 20.82 2.86 -2.49
CA LYS A 21 22.15 3.38 -2.06
C LYS A 21 22.07 4.18 -0.77
N GLN A 22 21.03 5.03 -0.61
CA GLN A 22 20.84 5.81 0.61
C GLN A 22 20.52 4.95 1.84
N THR A 23 19.92 3.78 1.65
CA THR A 23 19.63 2.82 2.73
C THR A 23 20.72 1.76 2.92
N ARG A 24 21.80 1.81 2.13
CA ARG A 24 22.88 0.80 2.11
C ARG A 24 22.37 -0.62 1.81
N LEU A 25 21.29 -0.72 1.04
CA LEU A 25 20.72 -1.99 0.58
C LEU A 25 21.18 -2.29 -0.85
N GLN A 26 21.32 -3.58 -1.15
CA GLN A 26 21.57 -4.05 -2.50
C GLN A 26 20.25 -4.29 -3.23
N ALA A 27 20.25 -4.10 -4.54
CA ALA A 27 19.12 -4.47 -5.39
C ALA A 27 18.97 -5.99 -5.42
N LEU A 28 17.72 -6.46 -5.39
CA LEU A 28 17.39 -7.86 -5.62
C LEU A 28 17.64 -8.20 -7.09
N VAL A 29 18.32 -9.31 -7.35
CA VAL A 29 18.46 -9.90 -8.69
C VAL A 29 17.50 -11.09 -8.76
N PRO A 30 16.34 -10.98 -9.44
CA PRO A 30 15.38 -12.08 -9.54
C PRO A 30 15.99 -13.31 -10.21
N PHE A 31 15.64 -14.51 -9.73
CA PHE A 31 16.07 -15.76 -10.33
C PHE A 31 14.88 -16.69 -10.59
N GLY A 32 14.93 -17.44 -11.69
CA GLY A 32 13.85 -18.38 -12.05
C GLY A 32 12.48 -17.70 -12.15
N LYS A 33 11.55 -18.07 -11.25
CA LYS A 33 10.15 -17.61 -11.26
C LYS A 33 9.88 -16.36 -10.40
N ASP A 34 10.90 -15.78 -9.77
CA ASP A 34 10.72 -14.66 -8.82
C ASP A 34 9.99 -13.46 -9.44
N SER A 35 10.39 -13.02 -10.64
CA SER A 35 9.75 -11.88 -11.30
C SER A 35 8.27 -12.13 -11.57
N LEU A 36 7.92 -13.35 -11.99
CA LEU A 36 6.52 -13.73 -12.22
C LEU A 36 5.76 -13.80 -10.90
N ALA A 37 6.35 -14.35 -9.84
CA ALA A 37 5.72 -14.41 -8.52
C ALA A 37 5.46 -13.00 -7.93
N ILE A 38 6.33 -12.03 -8.21
CA ILE A 38 6.14 -10.63 -7.78
C ILE A 38 5.03 -9.93 -8.56
N LEU A 39 4.96 -10.14 -9.89
CA LEU A 39 4.07 -9.38 -10.78
C LEU A 39 2.70 -10.04 -11.02
N SER A 40 2.62 -11.37 -10.96
CA SER A 40 1.41 -12.14 -11.27
C SER A 40 0.52 -12.30 -10.03
N SER A 41 0.19 -11.19 -9.38
CA SER A 41 -0.66 -11.15 -8.19
C SER A 41 -1.64 -9.98 -8.22
N ASN A 42 -2.79 -10.15 -7.59
CA ASN A 42 -3.80 -9.12 -7.35
C ASN A 42 -3.62 -8.43 -5.99
N ALA A 43 -2.50 -8.67 -5.29
CA ALA A 43 -2.23 -8.15 -3.94
C ALA A 43 -2.44 -6.64 -3.80
N TYR A 44 -2.19 -5.86 -4.86
CA TYR A 44 -2.45 -4.42 -4.85
C TYR A 44 -3.94 -4.10 -4.70
N SER A 45 -4.79 -4.67 -5.56
CA SER A 45 -6.25 -4.45 -5.49
C SER A 45 -6.86 -5.08 -4.25
N GLU A 46 -6.34 -6.23 -3.82
CA GLU A 46 -6.77 -6.88 -2.58
C GLU A 46 -6.48 -6.00 -1.35
N ALA A 47 -5.29 -5.43 -1.25
CA ALA A 47 -4.94 -4.52 -0.16
C ALA A 47 -5.84 -3.27 -0.14
N LEU A 48 -6.12 -2.67 -1.31
CA LEU A 48 -7.04 -1.54 -1.41
C LEU A 48 -8.45 -1.90 -0.96
N ALA A 49 -8.95 -3.07 -1.38
CA ALA A 49 -10.27 -3.55 -0.96
C ALA A 49 -10.33 -3.83 0.54
N ALA A 50 -9.29 -4.45 1.11
CA ALA A 50 -9.20 -4.72 2.54
C ALA A 50 -9.23 -3.43 3.37
N MET A 51 -8.46 -2.41 2.98
CA MET A 51 -8.47 -1.10 3.65
C MET A 51 -9.84 -0.43 3.53
N ALA A 52 -10.46 -0.43 2.34
CA ALA A 52 -11.77 0.17 2.14
C ALA A 52 -12.86 -0.53 2.98
N VAL A 53 -12.83 -1.85 3.09
CA VAL A 53 -13.78 -2.61 3.92
C VAL A 53 -13.61 -2.28 5.41
N GLU A 54 -12.37 -2.14 5.88
CA GLU A 54 -12.08 -1.75 7.27
C GLU A 54 -12.60 -0.34 7.57
N GLU A 55 -12.26 0.63 6.72
CA GLU A 55 -12.71 2.02 6.85
C GLU A 55 -14.24 2.12 6.82
N LEU A 56 -14.90 1.39 5.91
CA LEU A 56 -16.37 1.36 5.82
C LEU A 56 -17.00 0.69 7.05
N SER A 57 -16.40 -0.37 7.57
CA SER A 57 -16.89 -1.05 8.78
C SER A 57 -16.83 -0.10 9.97
N HIS A 58 -15.72 0.62 10.13
CA HIS A 58 -15.60 1.67 11.15
C HIS A 58 -16.60 2.80 10.92
N GLY A 59 -16.73 3.28 9.68
CA GLY A 59 -17.67 4.33 9.30
C GLY A 59 -19.13 3.98 9.58
N LEU A 60 -19.54 2.72 9.37
CA LEU A 60 -20.89 2.24 9.67
C LEU A 60 -21.19 2.25 11.17
N GLU A 61 -20.20 1.92 12.02
CA GLU A 61 -20.36 2.03 13.48
C GLU A 61 -20.56 3.48 13.91
N VAL A 62 -19.76 4.41 13.36
CA VAL A 62 -19.91 5.85 13.65
C VAL A 62 -21.25 6.39 13.13
N ALA A 63 -21.68 5.97 11.94
CA ALA A 63 -22.93 6.40 11.33
C ALA A 63 -24.15 6.09 12.19
N LYS A 64 -24.15 4.95 12.92
CA LYS A 64 -25.22 4.62 13.88
C LYS A 64 -25.33 5.66 14.99
N PHE A 65 -24.20 6.11 15.54
CA PHE A 65 -24.19 7.13 16.59
C PHE A 65 -24.64 8.49 16.07
N VAL A 66 -24.17 8.88 14.88
CA VAL A 66 -24.61 10.13 14.23
C VAL A 66 -26.12 10.09 14.01
N PHE A 67 -26.65 8.99 13.48
CA PHE A 67 -28.08 8.83 13.25
C PHE A 67 -28.88 8.89 14.55
N ALA A 68 -28.44 8.19 15.61
CA ALA A 68 -29.08 8.22 16.91
C ALA A 68 -29.10 9.62 17.55
N LEU A 69 -28.04 10.40 17.37
CA LEU A 69 -28.00 11.80 17.83
C LEU A 69 -28.94 12.68 16.99
N SER A 70 -28.98 12.48 15.67
CA SER A 70 -29.84 13.27 14.77
C SER A 70 -31.33 13.12 15.07
N ILE A 71 -31.78 11.97 15.57
CA ILE A 71 -33.19 11.75 15.94
C ILE A 71 -33.56 12.26 17.35
N GLN A 72 -32.57 12.61 18.18
CA GLN A 72 -32.80 13.21 19.50
C GLN A 72 -32.98 14.74 19.43
N ALA A 73 -32.41 15.38 18.40
CA ALA A 73 -32.49 16.81 18.15
C ALA A 73 -33.87 17.22 17.63
#